data_AF-X0VAW4-F1
#
_entry.id   AF-X0VAW4-F1
#
_cell.length_a   1.000
_cell.length_b   1.000
_cell.length_c   1.000
_cell.angle_alpha   90.00
_cell.angle_beta   90.00
_cell.angle_gamma   90.00
#
_symmetry.space_group_name_H-M   'P 1'
#
loop_
_entity.id
_entity.type
_entity.pdbx_description
1 polymer ?
#
loop_
_entity_poly.entity_id
_entity_poly.type
_entity_poly.pdbx_seq_one_letter_code
_entity_poly.pdbx_strand_id
1 'polypeptide(L)'
;GGVAFNQGMVRAFEETLGTKVIVPPHHEVLGAIGVALLTHEEMAIRGNGTRFKGFAAAEANFRTSSFECKACPSVCEISQVFEEGKVLARWGGRCDLWESAGI
;
A
#
# COMPACT_ATOMS: atom_id res chain seq x y z
N GLY A 1 3.78 6.17 9.51
CA GLY A 1 3.84 4.73 9.23
C GLY A 1 4.37 3.97 10.44
N GLY A 2 4.33 2.64 10.45
CA GLY A 2 4.66 1.83 11.64
C GLY A 2 6.05 2.07 12.23
N VAL A 3 7.06 2.37 11.40
CA VAL A 3 8.43 2.68 11.86
C VAL A 3 8.48 3.88 12.84
N ALA A 4 7.49 4.78 12.80
CA ALA A 4 7.44 5.93 13.69
C ALA A 4 7.17 5.56 15.17
N PHE A 5 6.81 4.30 15.49
CA PHE A 5 6.81 3.82 16.87
C PHE A 5 8.22 3.78 17.47
N ASN A 6 9.25 3.63 16.62
CA ASN A 6 10.63 3.57 17.04
C ASN A 6 11.16 4.98 17.35
N GLN A 7 11.22 5.32 18.63
CA GLN A 7 11.74 6.60 19.10
C GLN A 7 13.20 6.85 18.71
N GLY A 8 14.00 5.78 18.54
CA GLY A 8 15.36 5.88 18.03
C GLY A 8 15.42 6.35 16.58
N MET A 9 14.49 5.86 15.73
CA MET A 9 14.37 6.35 14.36
C MET A 9 13.92 7.81 14.35
N VAL A 10 12.90 8.18 15.16
CA VAL A 10 12.44 9.57 15.26
C VAL A 10 13.60 10.51 15.61
N ARG A 11 14.36 10.17 16.66
CA ARG A 11 15.55 10.93 17.08
C ARG A 11 16.61 11.04 15.98
N ALA A 12 16.92 9.95 15.28
CA ALA A 12 17.90 9.96 14.20
C ALA A 12 17.48 10.91 13.06
N PHE A 13 16.18 10.94 12.72
CA PHE A 13 15.65 11.91 11.76
C PHE A 13 15.75 13.35 12.28
N GLU A 14 15.45 13.61 13.55
CA GLU A 14 15.58 14.95 14.15
C GLU A 14 17.01 15.47 14.11
N GLU A 15 17.99 14.63 14.48
CA GLU A 15 19.41 14.96 14.44
C GLU A 15 19.91 15.21 13.01
N THR A 16 19.46 14.41 12.04
CA THR A 16 19.87 14.54 10.64
C THR A 16 19.25 15.76 9.97
N LEU A 17 17.98 16.07 10.25
CA LEU A 17 17.25 17.17 9.64
C LEU A 17 17.46 18.51 10.37
N GLY A 18 18.03 18.48 11.57
CA GLY A 18 18.22 19.69 12.41
C GLY A 18 16.91 20.32 12.86
N THR A 19 15.83 19.55 12.93
CA THR A 19 14.49 20.04 13.29
C THR A 19 13.68 18.95 13.98
N LYS A 20 12.66 19.37 14.75
CA LYS A 20 11.77 18.45 15.45
C LYS A 20 10.88 17.70 14.45
N VAL A 21 10.74 16.39 14.64
CA VAL A 21 9.87 15.53 13.84
C VAL A 21 8.54 15.39 14.57
N ILE A 22 7.45 15.78 13.91
CA ILE A 22 6.10 15.61 14.46
C ILE A 22 5.57 14.24 14.04
N VAL A 23 5.38 13.36 15.01
CA VAL A 23 4.70 12.07 14.82
C VAL A 23 3.25 12.23 15.28
N PRO A 24 2.26 12.19 14.37
CA PRO A 24 0.86 12.30 14.75
C PRO A 24 0.38 11.04 15.50
N PRO A 25 -0.71 11.14 16.29
CA PRO A 25 -1.34 9.96 16.88
C PRO A 25 -1.82 9.01 15.78
N HIS A 26 -1.90 7.72 16.10
CA HIS A 26 -2.39 6.68 15.18
C HIS A 26 -1.61 6.61 13.85
N HIS A 27 -0.31 6.87 13.89
CA HIS A 27 0.56 6.90 12.71
C HIS A 27 0.69 5.54 11.99
N GLU A 28 0.21 4.46 12.59
CA GLU A 28 0.06 3.11 12.04
C GLU A 28 -1.09 3.00 11.02
N VAL A 29 -2.15 3.81 11.16
CA VAL A 29 -3.31 3.81 10.25
C VAL A 29 -3.34 5.01 9.30
N LEU A 30 -2.35 5.90 9.36
CA LEU A 30 -2.28 7.07 8.48
C LEU A 30 -2.42 6.73 6.98
N GLY A 31 -1.91 5.58 6.55
CA GLY A 31 -2.09 5.13 5.16
C GLY A 31 -3.57 4.94 4.79
N ALA A 32 -4.35 4.32 5.67
CA ALA A 32 -5.78 4.13 5.46
C ALA A 32 -6.56 5.47 5.48
N ILE A 33 -6.17 6.40 6.37
CA ILE A 33 -6.73 7.76 6.41
C ILE A 33 -6.46 8.48 5.09
N GLY A 34 -5.23 8.39 4.56
CA GLY A 34 -4.87 8.96 3.27
C GLY A 34 -5.72 8.40 2.12
N VAL A 35 -5.91 7.08 2.07
CA VAL A 35 -6.78 6.44 1.07
C VAL A 35 -8.22 6.94 1.18
N ALA A 36 -8.75 7.12 2.39
CA ALA A 36 -10.10 7.64 2.60
C ALA A 36 -10.26 9.07 2.07
N LEU A 37 -9.28 9.94 2.35
CA LEU A 37 -9.27 11.32 1.84
C LEU A 37 -9.21 11.36 0.31
N LEU A 38 -8.27 10.63 -0.30
CA LEU A 38 -8.15 10.55 -1.76
C LEU A 38 -9.41 10.00 -2.42
N THR A 39 -10.03 8.98 -1.81
CA THR A 39 -11.30 8.42 -2.32
C THR A 39 -12.42 9.45 -2.24
N HIS A 40 -12.50 10.21 -1.14
CA HIS A 40 -13.50 11.26 -0.98
C HIS A 40 -13.35 12.39 -2.02
N GLU A 41 -12.12 12.86 -2.23
CA GLU A 41 -11.79 13.86 -3.25
C GLU A 41 -12.17 13.37 -4.65
N GLU A 42 -11.80 12.12 -4.99
CA GLU A 42 -12.10 11.55 -6.30
C GLU A 42 -13.61 11.36 -6.52
N MET A 43 -14.35 10.96 -5.49
CA MET A 43 -15.80 10.83 -5.55
C MET A 43 -16.48 12.20 -5.75
N ALA A 44 -15.97 13.25 -5.12
CA ALA A 44 -16.47 14.62 -5.32
C ALA A 44 -16.26 15.11 -6.76
N ILE A 45 -15.16 14.70 -7.41
CA ILE A 45 -14.84 15.06 -8.81
C ILE A 45 -15.65 14.25 -9.81
N ARG A 46 -15.65 12.91 -9.70
CA ARG A 46 -16.24 12.02 -10.73
C ARG A 46 -17.76 11.96 -10.70
N GLY A 47 -18.40 12.30 -9.57
CA GLY A 47 -19.86 12.23 -9.40
C GLY A 47 -20.46 10.81 -9.52
N ASN A 48 -19.63 9.79 -9.74
CA ASN A 48 -20.05 8.39 -9.77
C ASN A 48 -20.20 7.87 -8.34
N GLY A 49 -21.23 7.06 -8.11
CA GLY A 49 -21.43 6.36 -6.84
C GLY A 49 -20.26 5.43 -6.47
N THR A 50 -20.21 5.02 -5.21
CA THR A 50 -19.17 4.12 -4.71
C THR A 50 -19.28 2.71 -5.32
N ARG A 51 -18.13 2.06 -5.55
CA ARG A 51 -18.04 0.61 -5.87
C ARG A 51 -17.59 -0.19 -4.64
N PHE A 52 -17.95 0.25 -3.45
CA PHE A 52 -17.60 -0.43 -2.21
C PHE A 52 -18.07 -1.90 -2.28
N LYS A 53 -17.14 -2.84 -2.17
CA LYS A 53 -17.41 -4.29 -2.25
C LYS A 53 -18.25 -4.81 -1.06
N GLY A 54 -18.52 -3.97 -0.05
CA GLY A 54 -19.17 -4.38 1.18
C GLY A 54 -18.18 -4.90 2.23
N PHE A 55 -18.63 -5.04 3.48
CA PHE A 55 -17.79 -5.52 4.59
C PHE A 55 -17.44 -7.00 4.51
N ALA A 56 -18.17 -7.79 3.72
CA ALA A 56 -17.83 -9.19 3.45
C ALA A 56 -16.42 -9.35 2.85
N ALA A 57 -15.89 -8.30 2.20
CA ALA A 57 -14.51 -8.30 1.71
C ALA A 57 -13.47 -8.45 2.84
N ALA A 58 -13.78 -8.08 4.08
CA ALA A 58 -12.91 -8.29 5.23
C ALA A 58 -12.82 -9.77 5.66
N GLU A 59 -13.83 -10.56 5.30
CA GLU A 59 -13.92 -12.00 5.59
C GLU A 59 -13.45 -12.86 4.41
N ALA A 60 -13.12 -12.23 3.28
CA ALA A 60 -12.67 -12.93 2.08
C ALA A 60 -11.34 -13.65 2.32
N ASN A 61 -11.20 -14.84 1.73
CA ASN A 61 -9.98 -15.62 1.81
C ASN A 61 -8.94 -15.09 0.82
N PHE A 62 -7.97 -14.34 1.34
CA PHE A 62 -6.82 -13.89 0.57
C PHE A 62 -5.65 -14.86 0.72
N ARG A 63 -5.05 -15.23 -0.41
CA ARG A 63 -3.80 -16.01 -0.44
C ARG A 63 -2.71 -15.18 -1.09
N THR A 64 -1.51 -15.16 -0.53
CA THR A 64 -0.33 -14.54 -1.15
C THR A 64 0.64 -15.60 -1.64
N SER A 65 1.39 -15.27 -2.69
CA SER A 65 2.58 -16.01 -3.12
C SER A 65 3.51 -15.08 -3.88
N SER A 66 4.72 -15.52 -4.19
CA SER A 66 5.64 -14.77 -5.05
C SER A 66 6.23 -15.64 -6.16
N PHE A 67 6.77 -14.98 -7.19
CA PHE A 67 7.54 -15.62 -8.26
C PHE A 67 8.65 -14.70 -8.75
N GLU A 68 9.67 -15.28 -9.38
CA GLU A 68 10.75 -14.52 -10.01
C GLU A 68 10.38 -14.05 -11.42
N CYS A 69 10.52 -12.74 -11.67
CA CYS A 69 10.32 -12.15 -12.98
C CYS A 69 11.49 -12.52 -13.92
N LYS A 70 11.25 -13.44 -14.86
CA LYS A 70 12.25 -13.82 -15.88
C LYS A 70 12.36 -12.84 -17.05
N ALA A 71 11.55 -11.78 -17.05
CA ALA A 71 11.48 -10.80 -18.14
C ALA A 71 12.41 -9.59 -17.94
N CYS A 72 13.00 -9.42 -16.75
CA CYS A 72 13.96 -8.34 -16.49
C CYS A 72 15.33 -8.89 -16.07
N PRO A 73 16.43 -8.17 -16.34
CA PRO A 73 17.79 -8.61 -15.96
C PRO A 73 17.97 -8.77 -14.45
N SER A 74 17.20 -8.01 -13.68
CA SER A 74 17.28 -7.99 -12.23
C SER A 74 16.63 -9.21 -11.56
N VAL A 75 15.90 -10.05 -12.30
CA VAL A 75 15.15 -11.22 -11.78
C VAL A 75 14.41 -10.84 -10.49
N CYS A 76 13.60 -9.78 -10.56
CA CYS A 76 12.94 -9.26 -9.36
C CYS A 76 11.87 -10.23 -8.85
N GLU A 77 11.70 -10.28 -7.53
CA GLU A 77 10.61 -11.03 -6.91
C GLU A 77 9.31 -10.24 -7.04
N ILE A 78 8.27 -10.90 -7.55
CA ILE A 78 6.93 -10.34 -7.70
C ILE A 78 6.01 -11.00 -6.69
N SER A 79 5.48 -10.21 -5.77
CA SER A 79 4.39 -10.62 -4.88
C SER A 79 3.06 -10.58 -5.62
N GLN A 80 2.20 -11.55 -5.34
CA GLN A 80 0.85 -11.60 -5.90
C GLN A 80 -0.16 -12.05 -4.83
N VAL A 81 -1.33 -11.40 -4.85
CA VAL A 81 -2.46 -11.71 -3.97
C VAL A 81 -3.60 -12.30 -4.77
N PHE A 82 -4.24 -13.32 -4.22
CA PHE A 82 -5.37 -14.02 -4.79
C PHE A 82 -6.60 -13.82 -3.91
N GLU A 83 -7.75 -13.64 -4.55
CA GLU A 83 -9.09 -13.69 -3.95
C GLU A 83 -9.84 -14.83 -4.66
N GLU A 84 -10.31 -15.84 -3.91
CA GLU A 84 -11.04 -17.00 -4.46
C GLU A 84 -10.30 -17.72 -5.63
N GLY A 85 -8.97 -17.79 -5.54
CA GLY A 85 -8.12 -18.43 -6.55
C GLY A 85 -7.82 -17.57 -7.78
N LYS A 86 -8.39 -16.37 -7.90
CA LYS A 86 -8.09 -15.40 -8.97
C LYS A 86 -7.05 -14.39 -8.50
N VAL A 87 -6.11 -14.04 -9.36
CA VAL A 87 -5.11 -13.00 -9.06
C VAL A 87 -5.82 -11.65 -9.00
N LEU A 88 -5.77 -11.01 -7.83
CA LEU A 88 -6.35 -9.69 -7.59
C LEU A 88 -5.34 -8.57 -7.83
N ALA A 89 -4.09 -8.74 -7.41
CA ALA A 89 -3.04 -7.74 -7.62
C ALA A 89 -1.63 -8.35 -7.60
N ARG A 90 -0.66 -7.61 -8.17
CA ARG A 90 0.77 -7.92 -8.15
C ARG A 90 1.59 -6.67 -7.82
N TRP A 91 2.70 -6.83 -7.10
CA TRP A 91 3.59 -5.72 -6.71
C TRP A 91 4.99 -6.23 -6.32
N GLY A 92 5.89 -5.31 -5.99
CA GLY A 92 7.22 -5.61 -5.42
C GLY A 92 8.35 -5.78 -6.44
N GLY A 93 8.04 -5.65 -7.73
CA GLY A 93 9.05 -5.69 -8.78
C GLY A 93 9.98 -4.48 -8.71
N ARG A 94 11.27 -4.70 -9.03
CA ARG A 94 12.22 -3.61 -9.33
C ARG A 94 12.04 -3.04 -10.76
N CYS A 95 11.12 -3.62 -11.51
CA CYS A 95 10.80 -3.22 -12.88
C CYS A 95 9.30 -2.96 -12.97
N ASP A 96 8.91 -2.10 -13.89
CA ASP A 96 7.54 -1.60 -13.96
C ASP A 96 6.56 -2.59 -14.62
N LEU A 97 7.08 -3.71 -15.16
CA LEU A 97 6.31 -4.73 -15.89
C LEU A 97 5.08 -5.26 -15.12
N TRP A 98 5.13 -5.24 -13.79
CA TRP A 98 4.07 -5.78 -12.93
C TRP A 98 3.38 -4.71 -12.07
N GLU A 99 3.79 -3.44 -12.18
CA GLU A 99 3.21 -2.34 -11.42
C GLU A 99 1.93 -1.79 -12.08
N SER A 100 1.80 -1.92 -13.39
CA SER A 100 0.69 -1.35 -14.17
C SER A 100 -0.53 -2.27 -14.32
N ALA A 101 -0.59 -3.41 -13.61
CA ALA A 101 -1.71 -4.35 -13.68
C ALA A 101 -2.74 -4.15 -12.55
N GLY A 102 -2.94 -2.91 -12.09
CA GLY A 102 -3.76 -2.57 -10.93
C GLY A 102 -4.57 -1.29 -11.10
N ILE A 103 -5.57 -1.35 -11.99
CA ILE A 103 -6.86 -0.61 -12.14
C ILE A 103 -7.12 -0.32 -13.62
#